data_AF-A0A6J5ZN61-F1
#
_entry.id   AF-A0A6J5ZN61-F1
#
_cell.length_a   1.000
_cell.length_b   1.000
_cell.length_c   1.000
_cell.angle_alpha   90.00
_cell.angle_beta   90.00
_cell.angle_gamma   90.00
#
_symmetry.space_group_name_H-M   'P 1'
#
loop_
_entity.id
_entity.type
_entity.pdbx_description
1 polymer ?
#
loop_
_entity_poly.entity_id
_entity_poly.type
_entity_poly.pdbx_seq_one_letter_code
_entity_poly.pdbx_strand_id
1 'polypeptide(L)' 'MSSDLIRVVLVAGVLTPSKSSQGRGAWLHIGCVRQAIARQSFRATFKSHEKFDAQELENLLNELDAKDMTQK' A
#
# COMPACT_ATOMS: atom_id res chain seq x y z
N MET A 1 4.28 2.00 17.53
CA MET A 1 3.71 2.23 16.19
C MET A 1 4.81 2.83 15.37
N SER A 2 5.52 2.02 14.57
CA SER A 2 6.60 2.54 13.72
C SER A 2 6.05 3.60 12.77
N SER A 3 6.74 4.73 12.66
CA SER A 3 6.39 5.87 11.81
C SER A 3 6.67 5.62 10.32
N ASP A 4 6.82 4.36 9.92
CA ASP A 4 7.22 3.99 8.57
C ASP A 4 6.12 4.33 7.56
N LEU A 5 6.52 5.12 6.57
CA LEU A 5 5.71 5.53 5.46
C LEU A 5 5.99 4.63 4.27
N ILE A 6 4.93 4.27 3.56
CA ILE A 6 4.99 3.59 2.27
C ILE A 6 4.32 4.47 1.22
N ARG A 7 4.94 4.53 0.04
CA ARG A 7 4.31 5.10 -1.15
C ARG A 7 3.69 3.98 -1.96
N VAL A 8 2.44 4.17 -2.34
CA VAL A 8 1.69 3.29 -3.22
C VAL A 8 1.43 4.01 -4.54
N VAL A 9 1.70 3.34 -5.64
CA VAL A 9 1.37 3.81 -6.99
C VAL A 9 0.40 2.83 -7.65
N LEU A 10 -0.30 3.29 -8.68
CA LEU A 10 -1.16 2.44 -9.49
C LEU A 10 -0.50 2.17 -10.84
N VAL A 11 -0.20 0.90 -11.13
CA VAL A 11 0.43 0.46 -12.39
C VAL A 11 -0.47 -0.60 -13.03
N ALA A 12 -1.04 -0.29 -14.20
CA ALA A 12 -1.91 -1.22 -14.93
C ALA A 12 -3.01 -1.89 -14.09
N GLY A 13 -3.62 -1.15 -13.15
CA GLY A 13 -4.68 -1.66 -12.26
C GLY A 13 -4.17 -2.29 -10.95
N VAL A 14 -2.86 -2.40 -10.76
CA VAL A 14 -2.23 -2.99 -9.57
C VAL A 14 -1.71 -1.89 -8.64
N LEU A 15 -2.04 -1.98 -7.36
CA LEU A 15 -1.49 -1.13 -6.31
C LEU A 15 -0.11 -1.67 -5.91
N THR A 16 0.93 -0.94 -6.34
CA THR A 16 2.32 -1.37 -6.19
C THR A 16 3.04 -0.48 -5.17
N PRO A 17 3.79 -1.05 -4.22
CA PRO A 17 4.66 -0.27 -3.35
C PRO A 17 5.84 0.31 -4.15
N SER A 18 6.11 1.61 -3.99
CA SER A 18 7.16 2.30 -4.76
C SER A 18 8.13 3.06 -3.88
N LYS A 19 9.41 3.06 -4.27
CA LYS A 19 10.44 3.95 -3.70
C LYS A 19 10.67 5.21 -4.56
N SER A 20 10.11 5.25 -5.76
CA SER A 20 10.24 6.41 -6.66
C SER A 20 9.42 7.58 -6.14
N SER A 21 9.83 8.82 -6.44
CA SER A 21 9.05 10.03 -6.18
C SER A 21 8.27 10.51 -7.41
N GLN A 22 8.51 9.93 -8.59
CA GLN A 22 7.89 10.37 -9.84
C GLN A 22 6.46 9.80 -10.03
N GLY A 23 5.58 10.60 -10.63
CA GLY A 23 4.20 10.23 -10.94
C GLY A 23 3.20 10.40 -9.79
N ARG A 24 1.94 9.99 -10.04
CA ARG A 24 0.88 9.99 -9.03
C ARG A 24 1.06 8.81 -8.08
N GLY A 25 1.04 9.09 -6.77
CA GLY A 25 1.14 8.07 -5.73
C GLY A 25 0.54 8.56 -4.42
N ALA A 26 0.17 7.63 -3.55
CA ALA A 26 -0.39 7.86 -2.22
C ALA A 26 0.66 7.53 -1.17
N TRP A 27 0.91 8.44 -0.23
CA TRP A 27 1.71 8.14 0.96
C TRP A 27 0.79 7.77 2.10
N LEU A 28 1.12 6.70 2.81
CA LEU A 28 0.40 6.26 3.99
C LEU A 28 1.33 5.54 4.95
N HIS A 29 0.96 5.54 6.23
CA HIS A 29 1.64 4.70 7.21
C HIS A 29 1.40 3.23 6.87
N ILE A 30 2.44 2.40 7.04
CA ILE A 30 2.37 0.95 6.77
C ILE A 30 1.20 0.31 7.53
N GLY A 31 1.01 0.66 8.80
CA GLY A 31 -0.11 0.16 9.62
C GLY A 31 -1.51 0.57 9.12
N CYS A 32 -1.62 1.57 8.24
CA CYS A 32 -2.90 2.03 7.69
C CYS A 32 -3.24 1.38 6.34
N VAL A 33 -2.32 0.62 5.72
CA VAL A 33 -2.51 0.09 4.36
C VAL A 33 -3.71 -0.85 4.27
N ARG A 34 -3.81 -1.86 5.16
CA ARG A 34 -4.95 -2.81 5.16
C ARG A 34 -6.29 -2.08 5.27
N GLN A 35 -6.34 -1.07 6.14
CA GLN A 35 -7.55 -0.26 6.33
C GLN A 35 -7.89 0.57 5.09
N ALA A 36 -6.88 1.12 4.40
CA ALA A 36 -7.07 1.87 3.16
C ALA A 36 -7.58 0.98 2.01
N ILE A 37 -7.10 -0.26 1.91
CA ILE A 37 -7.60 -1.28 0.96
C ILE A 37 -9.07 -1.59 1.27
N ALA A 38 -9.39 -1.94 2.51
CA ALA A 38 -10.75 -2.32 2.92
C ALA A 38 -11.78 -1.22 2.68
N ARG A 39 -11.39 0.05 2.81
CA ARG A 39 -12.24 1.23 2.58
C ARG A 39 -12.26 1.69 1.12
N GLN A 40 -11.51 1.04 0.23
CA GLN A 40 -11.36 1.43 -1.18
C GLN A 40 -10.87 2.89 -1.36
N SER A 41 -10.07 3.40 -0.41
CA SER A 41 -9.63 4.80 -0.37
C SER A 41 -8.80 5.21 -1.60
N PHE A 42 -8.11 4.25 -2.22
CA PHE A 42 -7.28 4.48 -3.40
C PHE A 42 -8.08 4.93 -4.64
N ARG A 43 -9.40 4.70 -4.67
CA ARG A 43 -10.26 5.16 -5.78
C ARG A 43 -10.28 6.67 -5.90
N ALA A 44 -10.43 7.35 -4.76
CA ALA A 44 -10.40 8.80 -4.69
C ALA A 44 -9.00 9.34 -5.03
N THR A 45 -7.94 8.65 -4.56
CA THR A 45 -6.56 9.07 -4.80
C THR A 45 -6.14 8.96 -6.26
N PHE A 46 -6.48 7.85 -6.93
CA PHE A 46 -6.11 7.62 -8.33
C PHE A 46 -7.17 8.10 -9.33
N LYS A 47 -8.31 8.63 -8.85
CA LYS A 47 -9.45 9.08 -9.67
C LYS A 47 -9.91 7.98 -10.64
N SER A 48 -9.95 6.73 -10.17
CA SER A 48 -10.42 5.59 -10.94
C SER A 48 -11.56 4.89 -10.22
N HIS A 49 -12.56 4.47 -11.00
CA HIS A 49 -13.71 3.71 -10.54
C HIS A 49 -13.49 2.19 -10.64
N GLU A 50 -12.37 1.77 -11.20
CA GLU A 50 -12.03 0.37 -11.36
C GLU A 50 -11.73 -0.29 -10.01
N LYS A 51 -11.81 -1.62 -9.99
CA LYS A 51 -11.26 -2.40 -8.88
C LYS A 51 -9.76 -2.47 -9.08
N PHE A 52 -9.01 -2.20 -8.02
CA PHE A 52 -7.56 -2.37 -8.04
C PHE A 52 -7.19 -3.71 -7.44
N ASP A 53 -6.13 -4.31 -7.98
CA ASP A 53 -5.47 -5.44 -7.35
C ASP A 53 -4.53 -4.93 -6.24
N ALA A 54 -4.65 -5.49 -5.04
CA ALA A 54 -3.85 -5.12 -3.87
C ALA A 54 -2.90 -6.24 -3.43
N GLN A 55 -2.78 -7.34 -4.20
CA GLN A 55 -2.04 -8.53 -3.81
C GLN A 55 -0.57 -8.21 -3.48
N GLU A 56 0.09 -7.33 -4.23
CA GLU A 56 1.48 -6.92 -3.96
C GLU A 56 1.63 -6.20 -2.61
N LEU A 57 0.67 -5.34 -2.25
CA LEU A 57 0.66 -4.68 -0.95
C LEU A 57 0.38 -5.65 0.19
N GLU A 58 -0.55 -6.58 0.00
CA GLU A 58 -0.84 -7.60 1.01
C GLU A 58 0.37 -8.51 1.26
N ASN A 59 1.06 -8.93 0.20
CA ASN A 59 2.30 -9.71 0.31
C ASN A 59 3.36 -8.96 1.12
N LEU A 60 3.61 -7.69 0.79
CA LEU A 60 4.57 -6.87 1.52
C LEU A 60 4.22 -6.75 3.01
N LEU A 61 2.95 -6.51 3.33
CA LEU A 61 2.50 -6.40 4.71
C LEU A 61 2.70 -7.71 5.48
N ASN A 62 2.41 -8.85 4.85
CA ASN A 62 2.61 -10.16 5.45
C ASN A 62 4.10 -10.45 5.70
N GLU A 63 4.99 -10.05 4.77
CA GLU A 63 6.43 -10.15 4.98
C GLU A 63 6.94 -9.27 6.13
N LEU A 64 6.39 -8.06 6.27
CA LEU A 64 6.75 -7.15 7.36
C LEU A 64 6.27 -7.70 8.70
N ASP A 65 5.02 -8.17 8.78
CA ASP A 65 4.47 -8.81 9.98
C ASP A 65 5.30 -10.04 10.39
N ALA A 66 5.74 -10.86 9.42
CA ALA A 66 6.58 -12.03 9.69
C ALA A 66 7.98 -11.65 10.22
N LYS A 67 8.57 -10.55 9.72
CA LYS A 67 9.86 -10.03 10.19
C LYS A 67 9.76 -9.47 11.61
N ASP A 68 8.65 -8.81 11.93
CA ASP A 68 8.37 -8.32 13.29
C ASP A 68 8.22 -9.47 14.30
N MET A 69 7.69 -10.63 13.88
CA MET A 69 7.60 -11.83 14.73
C MET A 69 8.94 -12.53 14.98
N THR A 70 9.95 -12.31 14.13
CA THR A 70 11.26 -12.99 14.23
C THR A 70 12.26 -12.20 15.09
N GLN A 71 11.98 -10.92 15.38
CA GLN A 71 12.84 -10.04 16.18
C GLN A 71 12.41 -9.92 17.66
N LYS A 72 11.50 -10.77 18.14
CA LYS A 72 10.96 -10.70 19.50
C LYS A 72 11.37 -11.88 20.37
#